data_AF-A0AAN7VM88-F1
#
_entry.id   AF-A0AAN7VM88-F1
#
_cell.length_a   1.000
_cell.length_b   1.000
_cell.length_c   1.000
_cell.angle_alpha   90.00
_cell.angle_beta   90.00
_cell.angle_gamma   90.00
#
_symmetry.space_group_name_H-M   'P 1'
#
loop_
_entity.id
_entity.type
_entity.pdbx_description
1 polymer ?
#
loop_
_entity_poly.entity_id
_entity_poly.type
_entity_poly.pdbx_seq_one_letter_code
_entity_poly.pdbx_strand_id
1 'polypeptide(L)'
;MNSDVYRWCAVPQCNNTSIKTPNKLFIHVPKNKKVRNTWLNLSRRDRTSVSSNSVIYFCEDHFDLPNDMENYMQYHVLGSVLQVHMKPGCIPRRFECQQDRRKQTSNTTERSYVLKKKRRILIEDSVKNLAEESASTQLQAAASSSESSGTYLPISFFTVRSINEVSVLFNLSVSSFFLPARFGTPTKNVNMI
;
A
#
# COMPACT_ATOMS: atom_id res chain seq x y z
N MET A 1 -34.98 6.86 -14.87
CA MET A 1 -34.37 7.67 -13.79
C MET A 1 -34.74 9.13 -14.01
N ASN A 2 -35.18 9.84 -12.98
CA ASN A 2 -35.54 11.27 -13.09
C ASN A 2 -34.34 12.09 -13.59
N SER A 3 -34.44 12.69 -14.77
CA SER A 3 -33.39 13.49 -15.45
C SER A 3 -33.14 14.83 -14.78
N ASP A 4 -34.09 15.30 -13.99
CA ASP A 4 -34.14 16.70 -13.55
C ASP A 4 -33.25 16.96 -12.33
N VAL A 5 -32.81 15.90 -11.64
CA VAL A 5 -31.94 16.01 -10.48
C VAL A 5 -30.49 15.91 -10.91
N TYR A 6 -29.73 16.98 -10.66
CA TYR A 6 -28.29 16.99 -10.85
C TYR A 6 -27.61 15.99 -9.91
N ARG A 7 -26.92 15.00 -10.49
CA ARG A 7 -26.15 13.98 -9.76
C ARG A 7 -24.69 14.06 -10.18
N TRP A 8 -23.78 13.88 -9.23
CA TRP A 8 -22.35 13.85 -9.50
C TRP A 8 -21.70 12.75 -8.67
N CYS A 9 -20.67 12.13 -9.23
CA CYS A 9 -19.96 11.07 -8.54
C CYS A 9 -19.15 11.64 -7.38
N ALA A 10 -19.26 11.02 -6.22
CA ALA A 10 -18.52 11.43 -5.04
C ALA A 10 -17.05 10.98 -5.04
N VAL A 11 -16.58 10.21 -6.01
CA VAL A 11 -15.18 9.82 -6.00
C VAL A 11 -14.31 11.01 -6.42
N PRO A 12 -13.29 11.41 -5.63
CA PRO A 12 -12.32 12.42 -6.05
C PRO A 12 -11.71 12.04 -7.41
N GLN A 13 -11.52 13.03 -8.29
CA GLN A 13 -11.00 12.86 -9.66
C GLN A 13 -11.96 12.12 -10.63
N CYS A 14 -13.16 11.74 -10.19
CA CYS A 14 -14.19 11.26 -11.09
C CYS A 14 -15.00 12.45 -11.63
N ASN A 15 -14.98 12.64 -12.95
CA ASN A 15 -15.68 13.74 -13.62
C ASN A 15 -17.07 13.37 -14.14
N ASN A 16 -17.58 12.20 -13.77
CA ASN A 16 -18.89 11.71 -14.20
C ASN A 16 -20.01 12.46 -13.46
N THR A 17 -20.91 13.06 -14.23
CA THR A 17 -22.10 13.77 -13.74
C THR A 17 -23.30 13.38 -14.59
N SER A 18 -24.53 13.58 -14.09
CA SER A 18 -25.75 13.28 -14.83
C SER A 18 -25.88 14.09 -16.13
N ILE A 19 -25.19 15.22 -16.23
CA ILE A 19 -25.15 16.07 -17.43
C ILE A 19 -24.17 15.51 -18.46
N LYS A 20 -22.94 15.18 -18.04
CA LYS A 20 -21.89 14.68 -18.95
C LYS A 20 -22.15 13.25 -19.40
N THR A 21 -22.69 12.43 -18.52
CA THR A 21 -22.91 11.00 -18.72
C THR A 21 -24.34 10.63 -18.31
N PRO A 22 -25.36 11.01 -19.11
CA PRO A 22 -26.77 10.79 -18.76
C PRO A 22 -27.16 9.32 -18.76
N ASN A 23 -26.48 8.50 -19.55
CA ASN A 23 -26.76 7.07 -19.70
C ASN A 23 -26.17 6.21 -18.57
N LYS A 24 -25.28 6.77 -17.75
CA LYS A 24 -24.61 6.04 -16.67
C LYS A 24 -25.50 5.99 -15.43
N LEU A 25 -25.42 4.88 -14.71
CA LEU A 25 -26.11 4.75 -13.43
C LEU A 25 -25.38 5.52 -12.33
N PHE A 26 -26.19 6.18 -11.49
CA PHE A 26 -25.75 6.82 -10.25
C PHE A 26 -26.39 6.08 -9.07
N ILE A 27 -25.57 5.32 -8.35
CA ILE A 27 -25.98 4.49 -7.21
C ILE A 27 -25.95 5.34 -5.95
N HIS A 28 -27.03 5.31 -5.18
CA HIS A 28 -27.13 6.04 -3.92
C HIS A 28 -26.32 5.35 -2.82
N VAL A 29 -25.55 6.14 -2.05
CA VAL A 29 -24.78 5.60 -0.91
C VAL A 29 -25.72 5.20 0.23
N PRO A 30 -25.65 3.98 0.78
CA PRO A 30 -26.51 3.55 1.89
C PRO A 30 -26.49 4.52 3.09
N LYS A 31 -27.63 4.70 3.75
CA LYS A 31 -27.74 5.58 4.94
C LYS A 31 -27.11 4.99 6.20
N ASN A 32 -26.86 3.69 6.21
CA ASN A 32 -26.22 2.99 7.34
C ASN A 32 -24.80 3.54 7.57
N LYS A 33 -24.58 4.18 8.73
CA LYS A 33 -23.32 4.89 9.06
C LYS A 33 -22.07 4.04 8.84
N LYS A 34 -22.10 2.75 9.21
CA LYS A 34 -20.97 1.83 9.02
C LYS A 34 -20.62 1.66 7.54
N VAL A 35 -21.59 1.26 6.71
CA VAL A 35 -21.41 1.02 5.27
C VAL A 35 -21.04 2.32 4.56
N ARG A 36 -21.73 3.42 4.88
CA ARG A 36 -21.45 4.76 4.35
C ARG A 36 -20.02 5.18 4.60
N ASN A 37 -19.54 5.05 5.85
CA ASN A 37 -18.18 5.39 6.21
C ASN A 37 -17.18 4.51 5.44
N THR A 38 -17.45 3.22 5.28
CA THR A 38 -16.61 2.32 4.48
C THR A 38 -16.51 2.80 3.03
N TRP A 39 -17.63 3.13 2.39
CA TRP A 39 -17.65 3.64 1.01
C TRP A 39 -16.85 4.94 0.87
N LEU A 40 -17.03 5.88 1.82
CA LEU A 40 -16.28 7.15 1.82
C LEU A 40 -14.78 6.92 1.99
N ASN A 41 -14.36 6.06 2.92
CA ASN A 41 -12.94 5.75 3.11
C ASN A 41 -12.32 5.12 1.87
N LEU A 42 -13.03 4.19 1.23
CA LEU A 42 -12.54 3.53 0.00
C LEU A 42 -12.37 4.54 -1.13
N SER A 43 -13.25 5.54 -1.20
CA SER A 43 -13.11 6.66 -2.13
C SER A 43 -12.08 7.72 -1.71
N ARG A 44 -11.41 7.57 -0.57
CA ARG A 44 -10.50 8.56 0.02
C ARG A 44 -11.19 9.91 0.32
N ARG A 45 -12.43 9.86 0.80
CA ARG A 45 -13.13 11.04 1.34
C ARG A 45 -13.15 11.00 2.85
N ASP A 46 -13.00 12.17 3.46
CA ASP A 46 -13.10 12.32 4.89
C ASP A 46 -14.53 12.10 5.37
N ARG A 47 -14.68 11.26 6.39
CA ARG A 47 -15.99 10.94 7.01
C ARG A 47 -16.67 12.18 7.61
N THR A 48 -15.88 13.14 8.06
CA THR A 48 -16.34 14.39 8.69
C THR A 48 -16.75 15.45 7.66
N SER A 49 -16.16 15.40 6.46
CA SER A 49 -16.49 16.34 5.37
C SER A 49 -17.92 16.18 4.86
N VAL A 50 -18.55 15.03 5.10
CA VAL A 50 -19.88 14.74 4.58
C VAL A 50 -20.85 14.35 5.69
N SER A 51 -21.94 15.11 5.81
CA SER A 51 -23.03 14.83 6.75
C SER A 51 -23.61 13.43 6.54
N SER A 52 -24.08 12.79 7.62
CA SER A 52 -24.72 11.47 7.56
C SER A 52 -25.99 11.47 6.71
N ASN A 53 -26.67 12.62 6.63
CA ASN A 53 -27.97 12.75 5.97
C ASN A 53 -27.86 13.22 4.52
N SER A 54 -26.67 13.62 4.06
CA SER A 54 -26.52 14.11 2.69
C SER A 54 -26.69 13.00 1.66
N VAL A 55 -27.31 13.36 0.56
CA VAL A 55 -27.50 12.48 -0.58
C VAL A 55 -26.21 12.46 -1.39
N ILE A 56 -25.57 11.30 -1.47
CA ILE A 56 -24.32 11.10 -2.19
C ILE A 56 -24.52 9.99 -3.21
N TYR A 57 -23.88 10.11 -4.37
CA TYR A 57 -23.92 9.12 -5.43
C TYR A 57 -22.52 8.64 -5.82
N PHE A 58 -22.45 7.40 -6.27
CA PHE A 58 -21.29 6.83 -6.97
C PHE A 58 -21.74 6.42 -8.38
N CYS A 59 -20.93 6.66 -9.39
CA CYS A 59 -21.22 6.18 -10.74
C CYS A 59 -20.97 4.67 -10.87
N GLU A 60 -21.55 4.05 -11.90
CA GLU A 60 -21.41 2.63 -12.23
C GLU A 60 -19.97 2.15 -12.40
N ASP A 61 -19.06 2.99 -12.88
CA ASP A 61 -17.65 2.66 -13.15
C ASP A 61 -16.90 2.15 -11.89
N HIS A 62 -17.46 2.38 -10.70
CA HIS A 62 -16.87 1.96 -9.42
C HIS A 62 -17.31 0.57 -8.94
N PHE A 63 -18.27 -0.05 -9.62
CA PHE A 63 -18.88 -1.33 -9.24
C PHE A 63 -18.82 -2.34 -10.38
N ASP A 64 -18.88 -3.62 -10.02
CA ASP A 64 -19.04 -4.70 -11.00
C ASP A 64 -20.52 -5.05 -11.09
N LEU A 65 -21.29 -4.24 -11.82
CA LEU A 65 -22.77 -4.34 -11.91
C LEU A 65 -23.32 -5.76 -12.06
N PRO A 66 -22.78 -6.65 -12.92
CA PRO A 66 -23.32 -8.00 -13.08
C PRO A 66 -23.29 -8.83 -11.79
N ASN A 67 -22.27 -8.60 -10.95
CA ASN A 67 -22.06 -9.36 -9.72
C ASN A 67 -22.63 -8.64 -8.49
N ASP A 68 -22.58 -7.31 -8.49
CA ASP A 68 -22.85 -6.46 -7.33
C ASP A 68 -24.30 -5.95 -7.27
N MET A 69 -25.01 -5.87 -8.41
CA MET A 69 -26.41 -5.43 -8.49
C MET A 69 -27.38 -6.62 -8.44
N GLU A 70 -28.48 -6.47 -7.73
CA GLU A 70 -29.53 -7.49 -7.62
C GLU A 70 -30.47 -7.45 -8.84
N ASN A 71 -30.86 -6.25 -9.26
CA ASN A 71 -31.72 -6.03 -10.42
C ASN A 71 -30.97 -5.83 -11.74
N TYR A 72 -29.78 -6.43 -11.87
CA TYR A 72 -28.93 -6.28 -13.07
C TYR A 72 -29.63 -6.78 -14.34
N MET A 73 -30.29 -7.95 -14.29
CA MET A 73 -30.96 -8.52 -15.46
C MET A 73 -32.05 -7.59 -16.00
N GLN A 74 -32.84 -6.99 -15.10
CA GLN A 74 -33.88 -6.04 -15.49
C GLN A 74 -33.28 -4.79 -16.13
N TYR A 75 -32.21 -4.25 -15.54
CA TYR A 75 -31.49 -3.11 -16.10
C TYR A 75 -30.87 -3.43 -17.47
N HIS A 76 -30.27 -4.61 -17.63
CA HIS A 76 -29.62 -5.02 -18.85
C HIS A 76 -30.60 -5.22 -20.01
N VAL A 77 -31.78 -5.80 -19.74
CA VAL A 77 -32.81 -6.08 -20.76
C VAL A 77 -33.61 -4.82 -21.12
N LEU A 78 -33.99 -4.01 -20.13
CA LEU A 78 -34.85 -2.83 -20.35
C LEU A 78 -34.07 -1.53 -20.61
N GLY A 79 -32.75 -1.54 -20.40
CA GLY A 79 -31.88 -0.36 -20.50
C GLY A 79 -32.07 0.67 -19.38
N SER A 80 -33.06 0.49 -18.49
CA SER A 80 -33.31 1.38 -17.36
C SER A 80 -34.08 0.69 -16.24
N VAL A 81 -33.92 1.21 -15.02
CA VAL A 81 -34.68 0.78 -13.82
C VAL A 81 -35.18 2.00 -13.05
N LEU A 82 -36.32 1.84 -12.37
CA LEU A 82 -36.90 2.87 -11.50
C LEU A 82 -36.01 3.14 -10.29
N GLN A 83 -35.53 2.07 -9.66
CA GLN A 83 -34.66 2.11 -8.49
C GLN A 83 -33.56 1.06 -8.63
N VAL A 84 -32.32 1.43 -8.28
CA VAL A 84 -31.18 0.51 -8.29
C VAL A 84 -31.08 -0.19 -6.94
N HIS A 85 -31.03 -1.52 -6.96
CA HIS A 85 -30.85 -2.35 -5.77
C HIS A 85 -29.50 -3.07 -5.84
N MET A 86 -28.61 -2.69 -4.94
CA MET A 86 -27.30 -3.34 -4.78
C MET A 86 -27.43 -4.50 -3.80
N LYS A 87 -26.69 -5.58 -4.02
CA LYS A 87 -26.63 -6.71 -3.10
C LYS A 87 -26.14 -6.25 -1.71
N PRO A 88 -26.61 -6.89 -0.63
CA PRO A 88 -26.16 -6.55 0.71
C PRO A 88 -24.66 -6.77 0.86
N GLY A 89 -23.96 -5.81 1.47
CA GLY A 89 -22.51 -5.88 1.65
C GLY A 89 -21.68 -5.47 0.42
N CYS A 90 -22.30 -5.07 -0.69
CA CYS A 90 -21.59 -4.50 -1.82
C CYS A 90 -20.83 -3.21 -1.42
N ILE A 91 -19.60 -3.10 -1.91
CA ILE A 91 -18.73 -1.94 -1.73
C ILE A 91 -18.07 -1.58 -3.07
N PRO A 92 -17.81 -0.29 -3.35
CA PRO A 92 -17.08 0.12 -4.54
C PRO A 92 -15.65 -0.41 -4.50
N ARG A 93 -15.21 -1.10 -5.57
CA ARG A 93 -13.89 -1.75 -5.63
C ARG A 93 -12.96 -1.11 -6.66
N ARG A 94 -13.53 -0.45 -7.67
CA ARG A 94 -12.83 0.09 -8.83
C ARG A 94 -12.64 1.59 -8.70
N PHE A 95 -11.39 2.02 -8.61
CA PHE A 95 -11.00 3.43 -8.47
C PHE A 95 -9.88 3.76 -9.46
N GLU A 96 -10.10 3.44 -10.73
CA GLU A 96 -9.13 3.68 -11.81
C GLU A 96 -8.90 5.19 -12.07
N CYS A 97 -9.90 6.03 -11.76
CA CYS A 97 -9.79 7.48 -11.87
C CYS A 97 -8.76 8.10 -10.90
N GLN A 98 -8.34 7.36 -9.86
CA GLN A 98 -7.37 7.84 -8.89
C GLN A 98 -5.96 7.39 -9.30
N GLN A 99 -5.19 8.31 -9.88
CA GLN A 99 -3.81 8.01 -10.31
C GLN A 99 -2.89 7.66 -9.13
N ASP A 100 -3.16 8.21 -7.94
CA ASP A 100 -2.43 7.89 -6.71
C ASP A 100 -2.83 6.53 -6.08
N ARG A 101 -3.73 5.79 -6.74
CA ARG A 101 -3.88 4.34 -6.52
C ARG A 101 -2.86 3.53 -7.33
N ARG A 102 -1.88 4.18 -7.98
CA ARG A 102 -0.72 3.53 -8.61
C ARG A 102 -0.28 2.41 -7.69
N LYS A 103 -0.40 1.18 -8.20
CA LYS A 103 -0.09 -0.05 -7.48
C LYS A 103 1.24 0.20 -6.79
N GLN A 104 1.28 0.07 -5.47
CA GLN A 104 2.49 0.19 -4.66
C GLN A 104 3.66 -0.66 -5.21
N THR A 105 3.36 -1.58 -6.13
CA THR A 105 4.27 -2.47 -6.83
C THR A 105 4.90 -1.91 -8.13
N SER A 106 4.45 -0.78 -8.71
CA SER A 106 5.01 -0.34 -10.00
C SER A 106 6.33 0.43 -9.90
N ASN A 107 6.65 0.98 -8.73
CA ASN A 107 7.94 1.62 -8.42
C ASN A 107 8.61 0.91 -7.23
N THR A 108 8.65 -0.41 -7.24
CA THR A 108 9.48 -1.14 -6.27
C THR A 108 10.94 -0.90 -6.64
N THR A 109 11.59 0.08 -6.03
CA THR A 109 13.03 0.00 -5.78
C THR A 109 13.28 -1.40 -5.25
N GLU A 110 14.04 -2.19 -6.00
CA GLU A 110 14.26 -3.61 -5.75
C GLU A 110 14.48 -3.84 -4.24
N ARG A 111 13.63 -4.67 -3.62
CA ARG A 111 13.63 -4.91 -2.17
C ARG A 111 15.08 -5.19 -1.74
N SER A 112 15.62 -4.43 -0.78
CA SER A 112 17.06 -4.44 -0.47
C SER A 112 17.64 -5.84 -0.21
N TYR A 113 16.80 -6.78 0.23
CA TYR A 113 17.14 -8.19 0.36
C TYR A 113 17.59 -8.85 -0.95
N VAL A 114 16.93 -8.59 -2.08
CA VAL A 114 17.28 -9.17 -3.38
C VAL A 114 18.63 -8.63 -3.85
N LEU A 115 18.86 -7.32 -3.69
CA LEU A 115 20.16 -6.68 -3.95
C LEU A 115 21.26 -7.26 -3.05
N LYS A 116 20.99 -7.45 -1.75
CA LYS A 116 21.95 -8.02 -0.79
C LYS A 116 22.26 -9.49 -1.11
N LYS A 117 21.29 -10.26 -1.62
CA LYS A 117 21.51 -11.65 -2.07
C LYS A 117 22.36 -11.70 -3.34
N LYS A 118 22.04 -10.88 -4.35
CA LYS A 118 22.83 -10.77 -5.59
C LYS A 118 24.28 -10.40 -5.31
N ARG A 119 24.53 -9.39 -4.46
CA ARG A 119 25.89 -8.97 -4.08
C ARG A 119 26.67 -10.09 -3.40
N ARG A 120 26.02 -10.88 -2.53
CA ARG A 120 26.67 -12.00 -1.85
C ARG A 120 27.11 -13.10 -2.83
N ILE A 121 26.23 -13.46 -3.76
CA ILE A 121 26.50 -14.48 -4.78
C ILE A 121 27.70 -14.05 -5.64
N LEU A 122 27.72 -12.79 -6.10
CA LEU A 122 28.80 -12.28 -6.95
C LEU A 122 30.17 -12.27 -6.23
N ILE A 123 30.19 -11.95 -4.93
CA ILE A 123 31.40 -12.04 -4.11
C ILE A 123 31.84 -13.50 -3.96
N GLU A 124 30.91 -14.41 -3.69
CA GLU A 124 31.20 -15.83 -3.50
C GLU A 124 31.77 -16.48 -4.77
N ASP A 125 31.19 -16.18 -5.93
CA ASP A 125 31.66 -16.68 -7.23
C ASP A 125 33.06 -16.14 -7.56
N SER A 126 33.32 -14.86 -7.24
CA SER A 126 34.64 -14.26 -7.45
C SER A 126 35.72 -14.91 -6.57
N VAL A 127 35.39 -15.25 -5.33
CA VAL A 127 36.31 -15.95 -4.41
C VAL A 127 36.59 -17.37 -4.87
N LYS A 128 35.58 -18.08 -5.39
CA LYS A 128 35.74 -19.44 -5.93
C LYS A 128 36.64 -19.46 -7.17
N ASN A 129 36.43 -18.53 -8.11
CA ASN A 129 37.26 -18.44 -9.31
C ASN A 129 38.74 -18.17 -8.98
N LEU A 130 39.02 -17.29 -8.01
CA LEU A 130 40.40 -17.01 -7.57
C LEU A 130 41.06 -18.20 -6.86
N ALA A 131 40.28 -19.00 -6.13
CA ALA A 131 40.76 -20.23 -5.49
C ALA A 131 41.09 -21.32 -6.52
N GLU A 132 40.33 -21.41 -7.61
CA GLU A 132 40.55 -22.38 -8.69
C GLU A 132 41.73 -21.98 -9.59
N GLU A 133 41.93 -20.69 -9.86
CA GLU A 133 43.08 -20.16 -10.61
C GLU A 133 44.40 -20.29 -9.82
N SER A 134 44.36 -20.10 -8.50
CA SER A 134 45.54 -20.29 -7.62
C SER A 134 45.89 -21.77 -7.40
N ALA A 135 44.93 -22.69 -7.50
CA ALA A 135 45.17 -24.13 -7.52
C ALA A 135 45.81 -24.61 -8.84
N SER A 136 45.52 -23.94 -9.95
CA SER A 136 46.03 -24.30 -11.28
C SER A 136 47.44 -23.76 -11.57
N THR A 137 47.91 -22.75 -10.82
CA THR A 137 49.21 -22.09 -11.06
C THR A 137 50.37 -22.73 -10.25
N GLN A 138 50.09 -23.64 -9.32
CA GLN A 138 51.13 -24.32 -8.49
C GLN A 138 51.89 -25.47 -9.19
N LEU A 139 51.67 -25.72 -10.49
CA LEU A 139 52.44 -26.73 -11.25
C LEU A 139 53.40 -26.16 -12.31
N GLN A 140 53.54 -24.84 -12.45
CA GLN A 140 54.51 -24.23 -13.37
C GLN A 140 55.26 -23.04 -12.74
N ALA A 141 55.92 -23.26 -11.60
CA ALA A 141 56.91 -22.31 -11.08
C ALA A 141 58.04 -23.05 -10.33
N ALA A 142 58.61 -24.06 -10.99
CA ALA A 142 59.82 -24.74 -10.53
C ALA A 142 60.76 -25.01 -11.71
N ALA A 143 61.16 -23.96 -12.43
CA ALA A 143 62.35 -24.00 -13.26
C ALA A 143 62.87 -22.59 -13.56
N SER A 144 64.18 -22.43 -13.35
CA SER A 144 65.05 -21.35 -13.82
C SER A 144 65.08 -20.06 -12.99
N SER A 145 65.99 -20.09 -12.02
CA SER A 145 66.73 -18.96 -11.48
C SER A 145 67.53 -18.21 -12.56
N SER A 146 67.45 -16.88 -12.57
CA SER A 146 68.60 -16.01 -12.89
C SER A 146 68.36 -14.61 -12.30
N GLU A 147 69.35 -14.14 -11.57
CA GLU A 147 69.42 -12.92 -10.76
C GLU A 147 69.19 -11.63 -11.56
N SER A 148 68.57 -10.61 -10.95
CA SER A 148 69.20 -9.28 -10.87
C SER A 148 68.54 -8.37 -9.81
N SER A 149 69.44 -7.66 -9.16
CA SER A 149 69.38 -6.66 -8.11
C SER A 149 68.24 -5.63 -8.17
N GLY A 150 67.60 -5.39 -7.03
CA GLY A 150 66.71 -4.25 -6.82
C GLY A 150 66.26 -4.14 -5.37
N THR A 151 67.04 -3.45 -4.54
CA THR A 151 66.72 -3.15 -3.15
C THR A 151 65.51 -2.23 -3.05
N TYR A 152 64.42 -2.68 -2.42
CA TYR A 152 63.42 -1.80 -1.80
C TYR A 152 62.95 -2.40 -0.47
N LEU A 153 63.03 -1.56 0.56
CA LEU A 153 62.76 -1.85 1.97
C LEU A 153 61.26 -1.97 2.26
N PRO A 154 60.86 -2.61 3.39
CA PRO A 154 59.52 -3.15 3.58
C PRO A 154 58.55 -2.10 4.10
N ILE A 155 57.34 -2.06 3.55
CA ILE A 155 56.22 -1.36 4.17
C ILE A 155 55.51 -2.34 5.12
N SER A 156 55.70 -2.04 6.40
CA SER A 156 55.04 -2.51 7.60
C SER A 156 53.74 -3.31 7.45
N PHE A 157 53.78 -4.51 8.02
CA PHE A 157 52.62 -5.19 8.59
C PHE A 157 51.90 -4.26 9.58
N PHE A 158 50.69 -3.83 9.26
CA PHE A 158 49.75 -3.38 10.28
C PHE A 158 48.84 -4.54 10.66
N THR A 159 49.25 -5.27 11.70
CA THR A 159 48.33 -6.03 12.53
C THR A 159 47.40 -5.05 13.23
N VAL A 160 46.11 -5.02 12.88
CA VAL A 160 45.10 -4.38 13.73
C VAL A 160 44.56 -5.45 14.66
N ARG A 161 45.06 -5.44 15.90
CA ARG A 161 44.53 -6.22 17.02
C ARG A 161 43.87 -5.26 18.00
N SER A 162 42.54 -5.37 18.13
CA SER A 162 41.73 -4.89 19.27
C SER A 162 41.76 -3.35 19.45
N ILE A 163 40.82 -2.62 20.05
CA ILE A 163 39.86 -2.79 21.14
C ILE A 163 38.84 -1.64 20.94
N ASN A 164 37.57 -1.81 21.34
CA ASN A 164 36.83 -0.88 22.23
C ASN A 164 35.32 -0.96 22.03
N GLU A 165 34.67 -1.45 23.07
CA GLU A 165 33.36 -0.96 23.50
C GLU A 165 33.34 0.57 23.55
N VAL A 166 32.28 1.20 23.02
CA VAL A 166 31.62 2.35 23.67
C VAL A 166 30.15 2.35 23.24
N SER A 167 29.30 2.16 24.23
CA SER A 167 27.90 2.60 24.38
C SER A 167 27.29 3.47 23.29
N VAL A 168 26.14 3.02 22.76
CA VAL A 168 25.11 3.92 22.20
C VAL A 168 23.80 3.67 22.95
N LEU A 169 23.36 4.75 23.58
CA LEU A 169 22.18 4.89 24.42
C LEU A 169 20.93 4.36 23.73
N PHE A 170 20.31 3.36 24.37
CA PHE A 170 18.99 2.86 24.03
C PHE A 170 17.96 3.92 24.46
N ASN A 171 17.49 4.74 23.53
CA ASN A 171 16.31 5.58 23.75
C ASN A 171 15.06 4.67 23.80
N LEU A 172 14.72 4.17 24.99
CA LEU A 172 13.38 3.66 25.29
C LEU A 172 12.43 4.86 25.34
N SER A 173 11.78 5.15 24.21
CA SER A 173 10.57 5.97 24.23
C SER A 173 9.48 5.18 24.95
N VAL A 174 9.04 5.75 26.08
CA VAL A 174 8.04 5.21 26.99
C VAL A 174 6.73 4.97 26.25
N SER A 175 6.39 3.69 26.08
CA SER A 175 5.04 3.23 25.81
C SER A 175 4.23 3.26 27.10
N SER A 176 3.42 4.30 27.31
CA SER A 176 2.33 4.26 28.27
C SER A 176 1.03 3.84 27.57
N PHE A 177 0.84 2.52 27.53
CA PHE A 177 -0.49 1.93 27.45
C PHE A 177 -1.21 2.18 28.78
N PHE A 178 -2.29 2.96 28.77
CA PHE A 178 -3.36 2.84 29.76
C PHE A 178 -4.70 2.97 29.02
N LEU A 179 -5.45 1.88 29.01
CA LEU A 179 -6.82 1.72 28.52
C LEU A 179 -7.53 0.79 29.54
N PRO A 180 -8.87 0.71 29.55
CA PRO A 180 -9.70 1.27 30.62
C PRO A 180 -10.52 0.18 31.35
N ALA A 181 -11.06 0.53 32.53
CA ALA A 181 -12.08 -0.26 33.22
C ALA A 181 -12.70 0.63 34.33
N ARG A 182 -13.99 0.63 34.67
CA ARG A 182 -15.23 0.04 34.13
C ARG A 182 -16.35 0.48 35.10
N PHE A 183 -17.59 0.63 34.62
CA PHE A 183 -18.87 0.65 35.37
C PHE A 183 -19.10 1.83 36.33
N GLY A 184 -20.30 2.38 36.53
CA GLY A 184 -21.66 2.07 36.09
C GLY A 184 -22.60 3.17 36.65
N THR A 185 -23.73 3.37 35.98
CA THR A 185 -24.90 4.22 36.31
C THR A 185 -25.59 3.80 37.63
N PRO A 186 -26.77 4.31 38.09
CA PRO A 186 -27.70 5.34 37.57
C PRO A 186 -28.37 6.29 38.63
N THR A 187 -29.29 7.15 38.15
CA THR A 187 -30.39 7.86 38.88
C THR A 187 -30.01 9.14 39.67
N LYS A 188 -30.77 10.23 39.71
CA LYS A 188 -32.23 10.41 39.75
C LYS A 188 -32.70 11.72 39.09
N ASN A 189 -33.90 11.63 38.53
CA ASN A 189 -34.92 12.66 38.33
C ASN A 189 -35.13 13.53 39.58
N VAL A 190 -35.42 14.85 39.46
CA VAL A 190 -36.47 15.61 40.19
C VAL A 190 -36.58 17.04 39.61
N ASN A 191 -37.77 17.33 39.05
CA ASN A 191 -38.62 18.53 39.05
C ASN A 191 -38.13 20.00 39.08
N MET A 192 -38.87 20.78 38.27
CA MET A 192 -39.50 22.10 38.53
C MET A 192 -38.67 23.24 39.13
N ILE A 193 -38.59 24.36 38.41
CA ILE A 193 -39.52 25.51 38.48
C ILE A 193 -39.42 26.28 37.16
#